data_AF-A0A017SG26-F1
#
_entry.id   AF-A0A017SG26-F1
#
_cell.length_a   1.000
_cell.length_b   1.000
_cell.length_c   1.000
_cell.angle_alpha   90.00
_cell.angle_beta   90.00
_cell.angle_gamma   90.00
#
_symmetry.space_group_name_H-M   'P 1'
#
loop_
_entity.id
_entity.type
_entity.pdbx_description
1 polymer ?
#
loop_
_entity_poly.entity_id
_entity_poly.type
_entity_poly.pdbx_seq_one_letter_code
_entity_poly.pdbx_strand_id
1 'polypeptide(L)'
;MGITHVVQFQFKSDVSPDVVKENCHRMLALEHTCLHPDTQKPYLKSVTGGKDNSIEGIQNGITHAFVVEFENDADRQYYCHKDPSHLAFVKGVAELVEKVQVVDFTHGIVV
;
A
#
# COMPACT_ATOMS: atom_id res chain seq x y z
N MET A 1 -1.16 10.97 16.14
CA MET A 1 -2.52 10.72 15.63
C MET A 1 -2.39 9.64 14.57
N GLY A 2 -3.30 8.66 14.56
CA GLY A 2 -3.25 7.59 13.57
C GLY A 2 -3.45 8.11 12.15
N ILE A 3 -2.74 7.53 11.19
CA ILE A 3 -2.80 7.90 9.78
C ILE A 3 -3.26 6.69 8.98
N THR A 4 -4.23 6.90 8.10
CA THR A 4 -4.65 5.93 7.11
C THR A 4 -4.02 6.30 5.78
N HIS A 5 -3.25 5.38 5.21
CA HIS A 5 -2.62 5.48 3.90
C HIS A 5 -3.35 4.56 2.93
N VAL A 6 -3.95 5.12 1.89
CA VAL A 6 -4.64 4.38 0.84
C VAL A 6 -3.79 4.42 -0.42
N VAL A 7 -3.42 3.25 -0.92
CA VAL A 7 -2.71 3.11 -2.20
C VAL A 7 -3.55 2.32 -3.19
N GLN A 8 -3.63 2.83 -4.41
CA GLN A 8 -4.45 2.30 -5.48
C GLN A 8 -3.59 2.03 -6.71
N PHE A 9 -3.80 0.88 -7.34
CA PHE A 9 -3.02 0.44 -8.49
C PHE A 9 -3.90 0.13 -9.71
N GLN A 10 -3.42 0.56 -10.86
CA GLN A 10 -3.74 -0.03 -12.16
C GLN A 10 -2.49 -0.77 -12.64
N PHE A 11 -2.56 -2.09 -12.80
CA PHE A 11 -1.49 -2.86 -13.42
C PHE A 11 -1.53 -2.69 -14.94
N LYS A 12 -0.37 -2.72 -15.59
CA LYS A 12 -0.28 -2.71 -17.05
C LYS A 12 -0.97 -3.96 -17.63
N SER A 13 -1.55 -3.83 -18.82
CA SER A 13 -2.35 -4.89 -19.46
C SER A 13 -1.55 -6.13 -19.86
N ASP A 14 -0.22 -6.02 -19.97
CA ASP A 14 0.70 -7.09 -20.35
C ASP A 14 1.27 -7.86 -19.13
N VAL A 15 0.95 -7.43 -17.90
CA VAL A 15 1.37 -8.14 -16.68
C VAL A 15 0.49 -9.37 -16.48
N SER A 16 1.13 -10.53 -16.25
CA SER A 16 0.42 -11.79 -16.06
C SER A 16 -0.38 -11.79 -14.74
N PRO A 17 -1.53 -12.50 -14.68
CA PRO A 17 -2.34 -12.59 -13.46
C PRO A 17 -1.57 -13.13 -12.24
N ASP A 18 -0.64 -14.06 -12.45
CA ASP A 18 0.18 -14.62 -11.35
C ASP A 18 1.13 -13.59 -10.77
N VAL A 19 1.74 -12.75 -11.61
CA VAL A 19 2.61 -11.65 -11.16
C VAL A 19 1.80 -10.61 -10.40
N VAL A 20 0.59 -10.26 -10.88
CA VAL A 20 -0.32 -9.36 -10.14
C VAL A 20 -0.64 -9.94 -8.76
N LYS A 21 -1.04 -11.22 -8.71
CA LYS A 21 -1.39 -11.91 -7.47
C LYS A 21 -0.22 -11.94 -6.48
N GLU A 22 0.99 -12.24 -6.95
CA GLU A 22 2.19 -12.23 -6.12
C GLU A 22 2.47 -10.83 -5.55
N ASN A 23 2.36 -9.78 -6.35
CA ASN A 23 2.55 -8.40 -5.88
C ASN A 23 1.49 -7.98 -4.87
N CYS A 24 0.23 -8.38 -5.05
CA CYS A 24 -0.82 -8.15 -4.06
C CYS A 24 -0.53 -8.87 -2.74
N HIS A 25 -0.04 -10.11 -2.77
CA HIS A 25 0.39 -10.81 -1.55
C HIS A 25 1.59 -10.14 -0.89
N ARG A 26 2.56 -9.65 -1.66
CA ARG A 26 3.71 -8.90 -1.13
C ARG A 26 3.28 -7.59 -0.47
N MET A 27 2.30 -6.89 -1.03
CA MET A 27 1.72 -5.69 -0.42
C MET A 27 1.12 -6.00 0.96
N LEU A 28 0.30 -7.05 1.05
CA LEU A 28 -0.30 -7.47 2.33
C LEU A 28 0.76 -7.95 3.34
N ALA A 29 1.81 -8.62 2.88
CA ALA A 29 2.91 -9.08 3.72
C ALA A 29 3.76 -7.93 4.31
N LEU A 30 3.59 -6.68 3.87
CA LEU A 30 4.24 -5.53 4.49
C LEU A 30 3.87 -5.39 5.97
N GLU A 31 2.68 -5.83 6.38
CA GLU A 31 2.26 -5.86 7.79
C GLU A 31 3.28 -6.58 8.68
N HIS A 32 3.92 -7.63 8.17
CA HIS A 32 4.86 -8.45 8.95
C HIS A 32 6.32 -8.19 8.59
N THR A 33 6.59 -7.62 7.43
CA THR A 33 7.96 -7.40 6.92
C THR A 33 8.48 -5.99 7.13
N CYS A 34 7.60 -5.00 7.35
CA CYS A 34 7.99 -3.67 7.78
C CYS A 34 8.22 -3.67 9.29
N LEU A 35 9.50 -3.68 9.68
CA LEU A 35 9.94 -3.78 11.08
C LEU A 35 10.59 -2.47 11.51
N HIS A 36 10.24 -2.02 12.72
CA HIS A 36 10.84 -0.82 13.30
C HIS A 36 12.34 -1.07 13.52
N PRO A 37 13.24 -0.13 13.15
CA PRO A 37 14.68 -0.37 13.12
C PRO A 37 15.23 -0.73 14.50
N ASP A 38 14.75 -0.06 15.56
CA ASP A 38 15.26 -0.27 16.92
C ASP A 38 14.67 -1.50 17.61
N THR A 39 13.38 -1.80 17.41
CA THR A 39 12.68 -2.85 18.17
C THR A 39 12.57 -4.16 17.40
N GLN A 40 12.80 -4.14 16.08
CA GLN A 40 12.64 -5.27 15.17
C GLN A 40 11.23 -5.90 15.23
N LYS A 41 10.22 -5.10 15.62
CA LYS A 41 8.81 -5.51 15.65
C LYS A 41 8.02 -4.82 14.53
N PRO A 42 6.94 -5.45 14.04
CA PRO A 42 5.99 -4.78 13.17
C PRO A 42 5.48 -3.48 13.78
N TYR A 43 5.44 -2.42 12.98
CA TYR A 43 4.93 -1.10 13.40
C TYR A 43 3.72 -0.64 12.57
N LEU A 44 3.41 -1.32 11.46
CA LEU A 44 2.15 -1.13 10.76
C LEU A 44 1.04 -1.70 11.64
N LYS A 45 0.00 -0.89 11.88
CA LYS A 45 -1.13 -1.30 12.73
C LYS A 45 -2.00 -2.33 12.01
N SER A 46 -2.18 -2.17 10.70
CA SER A 46 -2.84 -3.14 9.82
C SER A 46 -2.48 -2.88 8.35
N VAL A 47 -2.53 -3.92 7.54
CA VAL A 47 -2.53 -3.81 6.07
C VAL A 47 -3.67 -4.65 5.51
N THR A 48 -4.56 -4.02 4.74
CA THR A 48 -5.69 -4.71 4.09
C THR A 48 -5.87 -4.23 2.66
N GLY A 49 -6.64 -4.94 1.85
CA GLY A 49 -6.90 -4.55 0.47
C GLY A 49 -7.25 -5.72 -0.45
N GLY A 50 -7.42 -5.41 -1.72
CA GLY A 50 -7.78 -6.40 -2.73
C GLY A 50 -8.11 -5.81 -4.09
N LYS A 51 -8.67 -6.68 -4.94
CA LYS A 51 -9.15 -6.33 -6.28
C LYS A 51 -10.49 -5.59 -6.18
N ASP A 52 -10.66 -4.56 -6.98
CA ASP A 52 -11.92 -3.85 -7.14
C ASP A 52 -13.04 -4.77 -7.63
N ASN A 53 -14.23 -4.56 -7.08
CA ASN A 53 -15.48 -5.21 -7.46
C ASN A 53 -16.66 -4.23 -7.48
N SER A 54 -16.40 -2.91 -7.53
CA SER A 54 -17.45 -1.91 -7.54
C SER A 54 -18.28 -1.99 -8.83
N ILE A 55 -19.60 -1.88 -8.65
CA ILE A 55 -20.59 -1.90 -9.74
C ILE A 55 -20.85 -0.50 -10.32
N GLU A 56 -20.21 0.53 -9.80
CA GLU A 56 -20.48 1.93 -10.16
C GLU A 56 -19.73 2.39 -11.42
N GLY A 57 -18.66 1.69 -11.82
CA GLY A 57 -17.95 1.96 -13.08
C GLY A 57 -17.09 3.24 -13.08
N ILE A 58 -16.82 3.83 -11.91
CA ILE A 58 -16.09 5.09 -11.74
C ILE A 58 -14.62 4.93 -11.32
N GLN A 59 -14.05 3.74 -11.49
CA GLN A 59 -12.70 3.40 -11.01
C GLN A 59 -11.58 4.14 -11.75
N ASN A 60 -11.86 4.74 -12.90
CA ASN A 60 -10.88 5.49 -13.71
C ASN A 60 -9.59 4.69 -14.00
N GLY A 61 -9.73 3.39 -14.25
CA GLY A 61 -8.64 2.46 -14.56
C GLY A 61 -8.00 1.78 -13.34
N ILE A 62 -8.24 2.24 -12.12
CA ILE A 62 -7.78 1.54 -10.90
C ILE A 62 -8.44 0.16 -10.82
N THR A 63 -7.65 -0.84 -10.43
CA THR A 63 -8.08 -2.25 -10.37
C THR A 63 -7.91 -2.86 -8.99
N HIS A 64 -7.05 -2.28 -8.14
CA HIS A 64 -6.76 -2.76 -6.81
C HIS A 64 -6.58 -1.58 -5.85
N ALA A 65 -6.97 -1.78 -4.59
CA ALA A 65 -6.79 -0.80 -3.53
C ALA A 65 -6.31 -1.48 -2.25
N PHE A 66 -5.42 -0.82 -1.52
CA PHE A 66 -4.89 -1.26 -0.25
C PHE A 66 -4.91 -0.11 0.75
N VAL A 67 -5.08 -0.46 2.02
CA VAL A 67 -5.15 0.46 3.15
C VAL A 67 -4.12 0.00 4.17
N VAL A 68 -3.25 0.92 4.56
CA VAL A 68 -2.24 0.76 5.61
C VAL A 68 -2.58 1.73 6.74
N GLU A 69 -2.63 1.22 7.97
CA GLU A 69 -2.80 2.06 9.15
C GLU A 69 -1.49 2.23 9.91
N PHE A 70 -1.17 3.47 10.27
CA PHE A 70 -0.05 3.84 11.13
C PHE A 70 -0.56 4.41 12.45
N GLU A 71 0.17 4.18 13.54
CA GLU A 71 -0.14 4.76 14.84
C GLU A 71 0.16 6.27 14.87
N ASN A 72 1.18 6.72 14.13
CA ASN A 72 1.66 8.09 14.13
C ASN A 72 2.40 8.49 12.83
N ASP A 73 2.72 9.78 12.70
CA ASP A 73 3.43 10.32 11.51
C ASP A 73 4.86 9.81 11.37
N ALA A 74 5.58 9.59 12.48
CA ALA A 74 6.97 9.15 12.43
C ALA A 74 7.10 7.76 11.79
N ASP A 75 6.17 6.86 12.12
CA ASP A 75 6.06 5.53 11.51
C ASP A 75 5.80 5.64 9.99
N ARG A 76 4.85 6.49 9.57
CA ARG A 76 4.57 6.72 8.15
C ARG A 76 5.75 7.34 7.41
N GLN A 77 6.46 8.29 8.02
CA GLN A 77 7.69 8.88 7.46
C GLN A 77 8.79 7.83 7.27
N TYR A 78 8.99 6.97 8.26
CA TYR A 78 9.96 5.88 8.17
C TYR A 78 9.59 4.88 7.06
N TYR A 79 8.33 4.45 7.01
CA TYR A 79 7.79 3.59 5.96
C TYR A 79 8.09 4.15 4.57
N CYS A 80 7.71 5.40 4.30
CA CYS A 80 7.84 6.00 2.97
C CYS A 80 9.30 6.20 2.52
N HIS A 81 10.23 6.46 3.44
CA HIS A 81 11.55 6.99 3.08
C HIS A 81 12.75 6.12 3.48
N LYS A 82 12.57 5.18 4.41
CA LYS A 82 13.70 4.48 5.04
C LYS A 82 13.51 2.97 5.16
N ASP A 83 12.27 2.49 5.26
CA ASP A 83 12.00 1.07 5.44
C ASP A 83 12.45 0.26 4.21
N PRO A 84 13.44 -0.64 4.34
CA PRO A 84 13.98 -1.38 3.20
C PRO A 84 12.97 -2.35 2.58
N SER A 85 12.05 -2.91 3.38
CA SER A 85 11.02 -3.84 2.89
C SER A 85 10.01 -3.09 1.99
N HIS A 86 9.56 -1.92 2.45
CA HIS A 86 8.68 -1.06 1.64
C HIS A 86 9.40 -0.53 0.38
N LEU A 87 10.63 -0.03 0.51
CA LEU A 87 11.39 0.50 -0.64
C LEU A 87 11.65 -0.59 -1.70
N ALA A 88 11.92 -1.83 -1.28
CA ALA A 88 12.04 -2.98 -2.19
C ALA A 88 10.72 -3.33 -2.88
N PHE A 89 9.59 -3.21 -2.17
CA PHE A 89 8.26 -3.37 -2.76
C PHE A 89 7.98 -2.28 -3.82
N VAL A 90 8.19 -1.00 -3.49
CA VAL A 90 7.99 0.14 -4.42
C VAL A 90 8.78 -0.05 -5.70
N LYS A 91 10.07 -0.43 -5.60
CA LYS A 91 10.91 -0.67 -6.78
C LYS A 91 10.36 -1.80 -7.66
N GLY A 92 9.82 -2.86 -7.05
CA GLY A 92 9.25 -3.98 -7.80
C GLY A 92 7.94 -3.62 -8.48
N VAL A 93 7.03 -2.94 -7.78
CA VAL A 93 5.69 -2.64 -8.30
C VAL A 93 5.70 -1.52 -9.35
N ALA A 94 6.67 -0.59 -9.28
CA ALA A 94 6.78 0.54 -10.21
C ALA A 94 6.90 0.10 -11.69
N GLU A 95 7.53 -1.04 -11.96
CA GLU A 95 7.68 -1.57 -13.32
C GLU A 95 6.40 -2.25 -13.83
N LEU A 96 5.46 -2.57 -12.95
CA LEU A 96 4.26 -3.37 -13.24
C LEU A 96 3.00 -2.52 -13.36
N VAL A 97 3.00 -1.32 -12.79
CA VAL A 97 1.84 -0.44 -12.72
C VAL A 97 1.84 0.58 -13.85
N GLU A 98 0.65 0.83 -14.38
CA GLU A 98 0.37 1.90 -15.32
C GLU A 98 -0.04 3.18 -14.58
N LYS A 99 -0.76 3.03 -13.46
CA LYS A 99 -1.21 4.14 -12.61
C LYS A 99 -1.08 3.78 -11.14
N VAL A 100 -0.62 4.75 -10.35
CA VAL A 100 -0.61 4.71 -8.89
C VAL A 100 -1.31 5.96 -8.37
N GLN A 101 -2.19 5.79 -7.39
CA GLN A 101 -2.78 6.90 -6.65
C GLN A 101 -2.66 6.64 -5.16
N VAL A 102 -2.21 7.64 -4.41
CA VAL A 102 -2.02 7.57 -2.96
C VAL A 102 -2.80 8.69 -2.28
N VAL A 103 -3.46 8.37 -1.18
CA VAL A 103 -4.17 9.32 -0.31
C VAL A 103 -3.88 8.99 1.13
N ASP A 104 -3.36 9.96 1.88
CA ASP A 104 -3.15 9.86 3.32
C ASP A 104 -4.11 10.78 4.04
N PHE A 105 -4.71 10.31 5.13
CA PHE A 105 -5.58 11.14 5.96
C PHE A 105 -5.56 10.68 7.42
N THR A 106 -5.98 11.58 8.30
CA THR A 106 -6.22 11.28 9.71
C THR A 106 -7.72 11.06 9.92
N HIS A 107 -8.09 9.95 10.57
CA HIS A 107 -9.49 9.60 10.79
C HIS A 107 -10.26 10.73 11.49
N GLY A 108 -11.39 11.16 10.89
CA GLY A 108 -12.27 12.19 11.44
C GLY A 108 -11.84 13.64 11.20
N ILE A 109 -10.69 13.88 10.55
CA ILE A 109 -10.25 15.23 10.19
C ILE A 109 -10.66 15.52 8.74
N VAL A 110 -11.54 16.51 8.57
CA VAL A 110 -12.19 16.84 7.28
C VAL A 110 -11.94 18.28 6.82
N VAL A 111 -11.19 19.07 7.60
CA VAL A 111 -10.83 20.47 7.33
C VAL A 111 -9.43 20.79 7.83
#